data_AF-A0A8S9FIF6-F1
#
_entry.id   AF-A0A8S9FIF6-F1
#
_cell.length_a   1.000
_cell.length_b   1.000
_cell.length_c   1.000
_cell.angle_alpha   90.00
_cell.angle_beta   90.00
_cell.angle_gamma   90.00
#
_symmetry.space_group_name_H-M   'P 1'
#
loop_
_entity.id
_entity.type
_entity.pdbx_description
1 polymer ?
#
loop_
_entity_poly.entity_id
_entity_poly.type
_entity_poly.pdbx_seq_one_letter_code
_entity_poly.pdbx_strand_id
1 'polypeptide(L)' 'MVTSDLDVRDTDVRSFFRKFHAAYVDAVSNPFHVPGKKITSRTFSESVTNIVTSYSFN' A
#
# COMPACT_ATOMS: atom_id res chain seq x y z
N MET A 1 22.91 -21.88 4.55
CA MET A 1 21.72 -21.36 3.85
C MET A 1 21.16 -20.23 4.68
N VAL A 2 21.35 -18.98 4.24
CA VAL A 2 20.83 -17.75 4.91
C VAL A 2 20.00 -16.92 3.91
N THR A 3 19.58 -17.55 2.81
CA THR A 3 18.86 -16.88 1.72
C THR A 3 17.35 -16.74 2.00
N SER A 4 16.80 -17.61 2.86
CA SER A 4 15.35 -17.72 3.08
C SER A 4 14.74 -16.46 3.68
N ASP A 5 15.38 -15.85 4.69
CA ASP A 5 14.80 -14.70 5.40
C ASP A 5 14.83 -13.41 4.56
N LEU A 6 15.84 -13.28 3.69
CA LEU A 6 15.96 -12.15 2.77
C LEU A 6 14.92 -12.24 1.65
N ASP A 7 14.70 -13.44 1.09
CA ASP A 7 13.70 -13.67 0.04
C ASP A 7 12.27 -13.49 0.55
N VAL A 8 11.99 -13.92 1.78
CA VAL A 8 10.68 -13.71 2.44
C VAL A 8 10.44 -12.22 2.67
N ARG A 9 11.45 -11.49 3.19
CA ARG A 9 11.35 -10.03 3.38
C ARG A 9 11.15 -9.29 2.06
N ASP A 10 11.86 -9.65 0.99
CA ASP A 10 11.67 -9.03 -0.33
C ASP A 10 10.26 -9.31 -0.87
N THR A 11 9.77 -10.54 -0.71
CA THR A 11 8.40 -10.93 -1.10
C THR A 11 7.35 -10.10 -0.37
N ASP A 12 7.52 -9.88 0.94
CA ASP A 12 6.61 -9.06 1.75
C ASP A 12 6.64 -7.59 1.34
N VAL A 13 7.83 -7.04 1.09
CA VAL A 13 8.01 -5.66 0.61
C VAL A 13 7.35 -5.47 -0.77
N ARG A 14 7.54 -6.40 -1.70
CA ARG A 14 6.89 -6.37 -3.02
C ARG A 14 5.37 -6.45 -2.89
N SER A 15 4.88 -7.32 -2.01
CA SER A 15 3.44 -7.47 -1.72
C SER A 15 2.86 -6.19 -1.13
N PHE A 16 3.57 -5.55 -0.19
CA PHE A 16 3.21 -4.26 0.38
C PHE A 16 3.07 -3.18 -0.71
N PHE A 17 4.11 -2.98 -1.54
CA PHE A 17 4.08 -1.96 -2.58
C PHE A 17 2.97 -2.21 -3.60
N ARG A 18 2.71 -3.47 -3.96
CA ARG A 18 1.62 -3.82 -4.88
C ARG A 18 0.25 -3.43 -4.31
N LYS A 19 -0.02 -3.76 -3.04
CA LYS A 19 -1.28 -3.42 -2.37
C LYS A 19 -1.42 -1.92 -2.17
N PHE A 20 -0.36 -1.25 -1.74
CA PHE A 20 -0.34 0.19 -1.56
C PHE A 20 -0.59 0.94 -2.88
N HIS A 21 0.07 0.51 -3.96
CA HIS A 21 -0.12 1.10 -5.28
C HIS A 21 -1.54 0.88 -5.81
N ALA A 22 -2.13 -0.31 -5.62
CA ALA A 22 -3.52 -0.57 -6.00
C ALA A 22 -4.50 0.37 -5.30
N ALA A 23 -4.33 0.59 -3.98
CA ALA A 23 -5.16 1.54 -3.23
C ALA A 23 -4.98 2.99 -3.72
N TYR A 24 -3.75 3.37 -4.10
CA TYR A 24 -3.49 4.68 -4.69
C TYR A 24 -4.17 4.85 -6.04
N VAL A 25 -4.00 3.88 -6.96
CA VAL A 25 -4.62 3.88 -8.29
C VAL A 25 -6.13 3.97 -8.18
N ASP A 26 -6.75 3.21 -7.27
CA ASP A 26 -8.20 3.28 -7.01
C ASP A 26 -8.63 4.72 -6.60
N ALA A 27 -7.91 5.33 -5.66
CA ALA A 27 -8.22 6.67 -5.19
C ALA A 27 -8.04 7.77 -6.25
N VAL A 28 -7.02 7.67 -7.11
CA VAL A 28 -6.76 8.66 -8.18
C VAL A 28 -7.58 8.41 -9.45
N SER A 29 -8.07 7.18 -9.66
CA SER A 29 -8.96 6.84 -10.78
C SER A 29 -10.39 7.37 -10.58
N ASN A 30 -10.70 7.91 -9.41
CA ASN A 30 -11.97 8.59 -9.18
C ASN A 30 -12.10 9.82 -10.10
N PRO A 31 -13.16 9.94 -10.91
CA PRO A 31 -13.32 11.04 -11.88
C PRO A 31 -13.43 12.43 -11.23
N PHE A 32 -13.70 12.49 -9.93
CA PHE A 32 -13.74 13.73 -9.13
C PHE A 32 -12.43 14.00 -8.39
N HIS A 33 -11.45 13.12 -8.48
CA HIS A 33 -10.11 13.37 -7.97
C HIS A 33 -9.43 14.44 -8.83
N VAL A 34 -8.84 15.45 -8.18
CA VAL A 34 -8.08 16.50 -8.86
C VAL A 34 -6.60 16.15 -8.75
N PRO A 35 -5.91 15.88 -9.87
CA PRO A 35 -4.47 15.60 -9.87
C PRO A 35 -3.67 16.71 -9.17
N GLY A 36 -2.65 16.32 -8.41
CA GLY A 36 -1.80 17.25 -7.65
C GLY A 36 -2.41 17.75 -6.33
N LYS A 37 -3.68 17.43 -6.03
CA LYS A 37 -4.26 17.66 -4.69
C LYS A 37 -4.09 16.43 -3.80
N LYS A 38 -4.00 16.68 -2.49
CA LYS A 38 -3.95 15.62 -1.49
C LYS A 38 -5.22 14.76 -1.55
N ILE A 39 -5.06 13.44 -1.52
CA ILE A 39 -6.17 12.50 -1.38
C ILE A 39 -6.73 12.61 0.05
N THR A 40 -7.99 12.98 0.18
CA THR A 40 -8.71 13.12 1.47
C THR A 40 -9.78 12.04 1.67
N SER A 41 -9.78 11.00 0.83
CA SER A 41 -10.73 9.88 0.94
C SER A 41 -10.54 9.12 2.25
N ARG A 42 -11.64 8.94 2.99
CA ARG A 42 -11.69 8.15 4.22
C ARG A 42 -11.34 6.69 3.94
N THR A 43 -11.98 6.09 2.95
CA THR A 43 -11.76 4.69 2.54
C THR A 43 -10.31 4.43 2.10
N PHE A 44 -9.71 5.39 1.39
CA PHE A 44 -8.28 5.31 1.04
C PHE A 44 -7.41 5.32 2.30
N SER A 45 -7.70 6.22 3.25
CA SER A 45 -6.93 6.36 4.49
C SER A 45 -7.02 5.10 5.36
N GLU A 46 -8.20 4.51 5.48
CA GLU A 46 -8.44 3.24 6.16
C GLU A 46 -7.70 2.09 5.48
N SER A 47 -7.76 2.01 4.14
CA SER A 47 -7.06 1.00 3.35
C SER A 47 -5.54 1.05 3.53
N VAL A 48 -4.95 2.25 3.46
CA VAL A 48 -3.52 2.44 3.68
C VAL A 48 -3.14 2.11 5.12
N THR A 49 -3.94 2.52 6.11
CA THR A 49 -3.69 2.20 7.53
C THR A 49 -3.68 0.69 7.77
N ASN A 50 -4.63 -0.04 7.20
CA ASN A 50 -4.70 -1.49 7.30
C ASN A 50 -3.50 -2.17 6.64
N ILE A 51 -3.10 -1.69 5.45
CA ILE A 51 -1.90 -2.18 4.76
C ILE A 51 -0.69 -1.96 5.67
N VAL A 52 -0.38 -0.73 6.07
CA VAL A 52 0.81 -0.43 6.90
C VAL A 52 0.81 -1.25 8.20
N THR A 53 -0.31 -1.30 8.91
CA THR A 53 -0.42 -2.04 10.18
C THR A 53 -0.15 -3.53 10.00
N SER A 54 -0.53 -4.12 8.86
CA SER A 54 -0.28 -5.54 8.58
C SER A 54 1.20 -5.90 8.38
N TYR A 55 2.07 -4.91 8.11
CA TYR A 55 3.52 -5.10 7.96
C TYR A 55 4.32 -4.46 9.11
N SER A 56 3.73 -3.56 9.90
CA SER A 56 4.38 -2.94 11.07
C SER A 56 4.48 -3.86 12.30
N PHE A 57 3.94 -5.08 12.23
CA PHE A 57 4.09 -6.10 13.27
C PHE A 57 4.58 -7.43 12.66
N ASN A 58 5.89 -7.53 12.45
CA ASN A 58 6.67 -8.77 12.53
C ASN A 58 8.06 -8.46 13.09
#